data_AF-A0A975XCW8-F1
#
_entry.id   AF-A0A975XCW8-F1
#
_cell.length_a   1.000
_cell.length_b   1.000
_cell.length_c   1.000
_cell.angle_alpha   90.00
_cell.angle_beta   90.00
_cell.angle_gamma   90.00
#
_symmetry.space_group_name_H-M   'P 1'
#
loop_
_entity.id
_entity.type
_entity.pdbx_description
1 polymer ?
#
loop_
_entity_poly.entity_id
_entity_poly.type
_entity_poly.pdbx_seq_one_letter_code
_entity_poly.pdbx_strand_id
1 'polypeptide(L)'
;MRFNTKVQVLGMKSSKGAMDNGQTYDSTKAYIVTPLDTSKGTAKGMAAGEYNIGTSDEFAKYEKLPFPFTADADMEIVSNGKTSKTIVHSLVPAAAQKG
;
A
#
# COMPACT_ATOMS: atom_id res chain seq x y z
N MET A 1 -5.10 -4.32 14.42
CA MET A 1 -4.95 -5.74 14.05
C MET A 1 -3.98 -5.82 12.89
N ARG A 2 -2.86 -6.53 13.03
CA ARG A 2 -1.86 -6.72 11.97
C ARG A 2 -2.07 -8.04 11.24
N PHE A 3 -1.89 -8.02 9.94
CA PHE A 3 -1.94 -9.19 9.09
C PHE A 3 -1.00 -9.01 7.91
N ASN A 4 -0.41 -10.13 7.49
CA ASN A 4 0.48 -10.18 6.35
C ASN A 4 -0.31 -10.72 5.16
N THR A 5 -0.23 -10.03 4.02
CA THR A 5 -0.92 -10.45 2.81
C THR A 5 -0.09 -10.17 1.58
N LYS A 6 -0.15 -11.08 0.62
CA LYS A 6 0.49 -10.91 -0.68
C LYS A 6 -0.37 -10.00 -1.54
N VAL A 7 0.21 -8.90 -1.98
CA VAL A 7 -0.46 -7.84 -2.73
C VAL A 7 0.27 -7.55 -4.03
N GLN A 8 -0.45 -7.01 -5.01
CA GLN A 8 0.16 -6.48 -6.22
C GLN A 8 0.16 -4.96 -6.16
N VAL A 9 1.33 -4.35 -6.28
CA VAL A 9 1.49 -2.90 -6.29
C VAL A 9 1.51 -2.41 -7.73
N LEU A 10 0.53 -1.59 -8.09
CA LEU A 10 0.44 -0.96 -9.42
C LEU A 10 1.29 0.31 -9.53
N GLY A 11 1.46 1.02 -8.43
CA GLY A 11 2.22 2.26 -8.40
C GLY A 11 2.30 2.83 -6.99
N MET A 12 3.09 3.89 -6.83
CA MET A 12 3.24 4.59 -5.56
C MET A 12 3.36 6.09 -5.83
N LYS A 13 2.94 6.90 -4.86
CA LYS A 13 3.16 8.34 -4.83
C LYS A 13 3.69 8.77 -3.48
N SER A 14 4.81 9.48 -3.46
CA SER A 14 5.29 10.18 -2.27
C SER A 14 4.67 11.58 -2.22
N SER A 15 4.20 11.99 -1.04
CA SER A 15 3.67 13.31 -0.77
C SER A 15 4.43 13.91 0.40
N LYS A 16 5.28 14.90 0.10
CA LYS A 16 6.10 15.61 1.08
C LYS A 16 5.88 17.10 0.94
N GLY A 17 5.59 17.77 2.05
CA GLY A 17 5.37 19.21 2.06
C GLY A 17 5.26 19.78 3.46
N ALA A 18 5.02 21.08 3.53
CA ALA A 18 4.71 21.80 4.76
C ALA A 18 3.31 22.40 4.61
N MET A 19 2.48 22.27 5.64
CA MET A 19 1.23 23.02 5.77
C MET A 19 1.54 24.43 6.29
N ASP A 20 0.67 25.38 5.97
CA ASP A 20 0.81 26.81 6.36
C ASP A 20 0.92 27.04 7.87
N ASN A 21 0.46 26.07 8.67
CA ASN A 21 0.56 26.04 10.13
C ASN A 21 1.90 25.51 10.66
N GLY A 22 2.89 25.29 9.79
CA GLY A 22 4.22 24.79 10.13
C GLY A 22 4.33 23.28 10.29
N GLN A 23 3.23 22.52 10.13
CA GLN A 23 3.29 21.06 10.18
C GLN A 23 3.83 20.49 8.88
N THR A 24 4.98 19.81 8.96
CA THR A 24 5.51 19.04 7.84
C THR A 24 4.76 17.72 7.74
N TYR A 25 4.37 17.35 6.53
CA TYR A 25 3.83 16.03 6.23
C TYR A 25 4.79 15.32 5.29
N ASP A 26 5.07 14.06 5.61
CA ASP A 26 5.86 13.18 4.78
C ASP A 26 5.14 11.83 4.78
N SER A 27 4.45 11.52 3.67
CA SER A 27 3.67 10.29 3.54
C SER A 27 3.73 9.75 2.13
N THR A 28 3.91 8.44 2.01
CA THR A 28 3.88 7.71 0.75
C THR A 28 2.65 6.82 0.71
N LYS A 29 1.94 6.86 -0.42
CA LYS A 29 0.79 6.01 -0.68
C LYS A 29 1.11 5.04 -1.81
N ALA A 30 0.84 3.76 -1.59
CA ALA A 30 0.88 2.74 -2.63
C ALA A 30 -0.52 2.43 -3.15
N TYR A 31 -0.62 2.25 -4.46
CA TYR A 31 -1.79 1.75 -5.16
C TYR A 31 -1.68 0.23 -5.22
N ILE A 32 -2.42 -0.44 -4.36
CA ILE A 32 -2.42 -1.90 -4.26
C ILE A 32 -3.69 -2.44 -4.89
N VAL A 33 -3.55 -3.42 -5.76
CA VAL A 33 -4.68 -4.21 -6.29
C VAL A 33 -4.80 -5.50 -5.51
N THR A 34 -6.02 -5.77 -5.10
CA THR A 34 -6.42 -7.04 -4.48
C THR A 34 -7.53 -7.67 -5.33
N PRO A 35 -7.47 -8.99 -5.55
CA PRO A 35 -8.55 -9.69 -6.25
C PRO A 35 -9.83 -9.57 -5.43
N LEU A 36 -10.94 -9.27 -6.10
CA LEU A 36 -12.24 -9.30 -5.46
C LEU A 36 -12.65 -10.75 -5.19
N ASP A 37 -13.39 -10.95 -4.10
CA ASP A 37 -13.93 -12.27 -3.77
C ASP A 37 -14.98 -12.69 -4.80
N THR A 38 -14.57 -13.56 -5.74
CA THR A 38 -15.43 -14.09 -6.79
C THR A 38 -16.30 -15.25 -6.32
N SER A 39 -16.18 -15.69 -5.05
CA SER A 39 -16.89 -16.88 -4.53
C SER A 39 -18.40 -16.77 -4.60
N LYS A 40 -18.93 -15.55 -4.48
CA LYS A 40 -20.38 -15.27 -4.51
C LYS A 40 -20.92 -14.97 -5.89
N GLY A 41 -20.08 -14.98 -6.94
CA GLY A 41 -20.49 -14.66 -8.32
C GLY A 41 -20.94 -13.20 -8.54
N THR A 42 -20.89 -12.34 -7.52
CA THR A 42 -21.32 -10.93 -7.57
C THR A 42 -20.16 -9.97 -7.81
N ALA A 43 -18.91 -10.45 -7.82
CA ALA A 43 -17.73 -9.64 -8.05
C ALA A 43 -16.77 -10.33 -9.04
N LYS A 44 -16.13 -9.54 -9.91
CA LYS A 44 -15.15 -9.98 -10.89
C LYS A 44 -14.08 -8.90 -11.05
N GLY A 45 -12.83 -9.30 -11.21
CA GLY A 45 -11.70 -8.41 -11.42
C GLY A 45 -10.94 -8.10 -10.12
N MET A 46 -10.32 -6.92 -10.07
CA MET A 46 -9.46 -6.49 -8.96
C MET A 46 -9.93 -5.13 -8.45
N ALA A 47 -9.85 -4.93 -7.13
CA ALA A 47 -10.05 -3.64 -6.50
C ALA A 47 -8.70 -2.96 -6.29
N ALA A 48 -8.55 -1.73 -6.75
CA ALA A 48 -7.39 -0.90 -6.45
C ALA A 48 -7.69 -0.03 -5.21
N GLY A 49 -6.86 -0.13 -4.18
CA GLY A 49 -6.92 0.68 -2.97
C GLY A 49 -5.66 1.52 -2.78
N GLU A 50 -5.83 2.73 -2.23
CA GLU A 50 -4.71 3.56 -1.79
C GLU A 50 -4.39 3.28 -0.33
N TYR A 51 -3.16 2.85 -0.05
CA TYR A 51 -2.69 2.54 1.30
C TYR A 51 -1.47 3.37 1.65
N ASN A 52 -1.42 3.88 2.88
CA ASN A 52 -0.22 4.59 3.37
C ASN A 52 0.85 3.56 3.73
N ILE A 53 2.04 3.68 3.13
CA ILE A 53 3.16 2.75 3.31
C ILE A 53 4.32 3.32 4.12
N GLY A 54 4.24 4.56 4.62
CA GLY A 54 5.34 5.20 5.34
C GLY A 54 5.70 6.56 4.76
N THR A 55 6.98 6.93 4.77
CA THR A 55 7.50 8.23 4.31
C THR A 55 8.04 8.17 2.88
N SER A 56 8.45 9.32 2.34
CA SER A 56 9.13 9.45 1.05
C SER A 56 10.42 8.62 0.94
N ASP A 57 11.10 8.33 2.05
CA ASP A 57 12.28 7.45 2.07
C ASP A 57 11.94 6.02 1.65
N GLU A 58 10.72 5.56 2.00
CA GLU A 58 10.21 4.26 1.58
C GLU A 58 10.03 4.23 0.06
N PHE A 59 9.50 5.31 -0.53
CA PHE A 59 9.29 5.43 -1.98
C PHE A 59 10.61 5.29 -2.75
N ALA A 60 11.68 5.93 -2.29
CA ALA A 60 13.00 5.86 -2.94
C ALA A 60 13.56 4.43 -3.05
N LYS A 61 13.15 3.52 -2.14
CA LYS A 61 13.52 2.09 -2.19
C LYS A 61 12.81 1.36 -3.33
N TYR A 62 11.59 1.75 -3.67
CA TYR A 62 10.76 1.10 -4.68
C TYR A 62 10.75 1.81 -6.03
N GLU A 63 11.19 3.07 -6.12
CA GLU A 63 11.21 3.88 -7.35
C GLU A 63 11.95 3.18 -8.50
N LYS A 64 13.00 2.42 -8.17
CA LYS A 64 13.81 1.68 -9.14
C LYS A 64 13.22 0.32 -9.54
N LEU A 65 12.14 -0.12 -8.91
CA LEU A 65 11.51 -1.40 -9.22
C LEU A 65 10.56 -1.26 -10.41
N PRO A 66 10.49 -2.27 -11.29
CA PRO A 66 9.49 -2.29 -12.34
C PRO A 66 8.10 -2.49 -11.73
N PHE A 67 7.18 -1.57 -12.04
CA PHE A 67 5.77 -1.72 -11.71
C PHE A 67 5.01 -2.35 -12.89
N PRO A 68 3.98 -3.19 -12.64
CA PRO A 68 3.54 -3.66 -11.33
C PRO A 68 4.41 -4.79 -10.77
N PHE A 69 4.54 -4.86 -9.45
CA PHE A 69 5.23 -5.98 -8.78
C PHE A 69 4.39 -6.58 -7.65
N THR A 70 4.67 -7.84 -7.33
CA THR A 70 4.06 -8.52 -6.19
C THR A 70 4.93 -8.35 -4.95
N ALA A 71 4.31 -8.07 -3.82
CA ALA A 71 4.97 -7.87 -2.54
C ALA A 71 4.17 -8.47 -1.40
N ASP A 72 4.86 -8.90 -0.35
CA ASP A 72 4.25 -9.24 0.93
C ASP A 72 4.13 -7.96 1.75
N ALA A 73 2.89 -7.52 1.99
CA ALA A 73 2.57 -6.34 2.78
C ALA A 73 2.17 -6.74 4.20
N ASP A 74 2.81 -6.12 5.19
CA ASP A 74 2.37 -6.12 6.58
C ASP A 74 1.40 -4.95 6.78
N MET A 75 0.11 -5.28 6.90
CA MET A 75 -0.97 -4.30 7.01
C MET A 75 -1.54 -4.30 8.43
N GLU A 76 -1.68 -3.11 9.00
CA GLU A 76 -2.38 -2.88 10.24
C GLU A 76 -3.69 -2.13 9.99
N ILE A 77 -4.81 -2.72 10.41
CA ILE A 77 -6.05 -1.98 10.57
C ILE A 77 -6.01 -1.31 11.95
N VAL A 78 -5.99 0.03 11.93
CA VAL A 78 -6.15 0.87 13.11
C VAL A 78 -7.54 1.52 13.08
N SER A 79 -8.23 1.51 14.21
CA SER A 79 -9.55 2.12 14.37
C SER A 79 -9.51 3.12 15.52
N ASN A 80 -10.14 4.28 15.32
CA ASN A 80 -10.32 5.30 16.38
C ASN A 80 -11.74 5.28 16.96
N GLY A 81 -12.48 4.17 16.80
CA GLY A 81 -13.87 4.03 17.25
C GLY A 81 -14.91 4.63 16.30
N LYS A 82 -14.53 5.54 15.40
CA LYS A 82 -15.42 6.14 14.37
C LYS A 82 -15.07 5.69 12.95
N THR A 83 -13.79 5.53 12.66
CA THR A 83 -13.26 5.17 11.34
C THR A 83 -12.12 4.17 11.50
N SER A 84 -12.11 3.14 10.66
CA SER A 84 -10.96 2.26 10.46
C SER A 84 -10.15 2.74 9.25
N LYS A 85 -8.83 2.68 9.36
CA LYS A 85 -7.90 2.90 8.24
C LYS A 85 -6.86 1.79 8.25
N THR A 86 -6.43 1.40 7.05
CA THR A 86 -5.37 0.41 6.87
C THR A 86 -4.06 1.12 6.61
N ILE A 87 -3.05 0.80 7.40
CA ILE A 87 -1.67 1.28 7.28
C ILE A 87 -0.80 0.09 6.87
N VAL A 88 0.08 0.27 5.90
CA VAL A 88 1.10 -0.71 5.55
C VAL A 88 2.36 -0.34 6.31
N HIS A 89 2.83 -1.23 7.17
CA HIS A 89 4.04 -1.02 7.98
C HIS A 89 5.30 -1.49 7.29
N SER A 90 5.18 -2.53 6.47
CA SER A 90 6.29 -3.10 5.73
C SER A 90 5.77 -3.62 4.40
N LEU A 91 6.57 -3.42 3.36
CA LEU A 91 6.29 -3.92 2.03
C LEU A 91 7.56 -4.59 1.52
N VAL A 92 7.56 -5.91 1.44
CA VAL A 92 8.72 -6.66 0.94
C VAL A 92 8.37 -7.13 -0.47
N PRO A 93 9.00 -6.58 -1.53
CA PRO A 93 8.83 -7.10 -2.86
C PRO A 93 9.19 -8.58 -2.83
N ALA A 94 8.26 -9.44 -3.26
CA ALA A 94 8.57 -10.84 -3.44
C ALA A 94 9.62 -10.86 -4.55
N ALA A 95 10.88 -11.08 -4.18
CA ALA A 95 12.03 -11.02 -5.06
C ALA A 95 11.63 -11.66 -6.39
N ALA A 96 11.73 -10.87 -7.47
CA ALA A 96 11.28 -11.19 -8.82
C ALA A 96 11.27 -12.71 -8.97
N GLN A 97 10.08 -13.29 -8.97
CA GLN A 97 9.91 -14.72 -9.12
C GLN A 97 10.57 -15.03 -10.46
N LYS A 98 11.84 -15.45 -10.40
CA LYS A 98 12.60 -15.90 -11.55
C LYS A 98 11.78 -17.04 -12.09
N GLY A 99 11.08 -16.79 -13.19
CA GLY A 99 10.61 -17.84 -14.07
C GLY A 99 11.79 -18.69 -14.52
#